data_AF-A0AAN6MNA1-F1
#
_entry.id   AF-A0AAN6MNA1-F1
#
_cell.length_a   1.000
_cell.length_b   1.000
_cell.length_c   1.000
_cell.angle_alpha   90.00
_cell.angle_beta   90.00
_cell.angle_gamma   90.00
#
_symmetry.space_group_name_H-M   'P 1'
#
loop_
_entity.id
_entity.type
_entity.pdbx_description
1 polymer ?
#
loop_
_entity_poly.entity_id
_entity_poly.type
_entity_poly.pdbx_seq_one_letter_code
_entity_poly.pdbx_strand_id
1 'polypeptide(L)'
;GKQRPECAVQFGRQAFVKTVESQVKTMGRQSRGCRVEAQTCMKLACSLDGGISWCNDGVEAITRPCALIARDAMRVVTRCKHGIKRHSRNWAQGEIRDSDRSRVVVNQSGC
;
A
#
# COMPACT_ATOMS: atom_id res chain seq x y z
N GLY A 1 3.41 9.21 -17.77
CA GLY A 1 2.53 9.94 -16.84
C GLY A 1 2.46 9.19 -15.53
N LYS A 2 3.08 9.74 -14.47
CA LYS A 2 3.05 9.18 -13.12
C LYS A 2 1.71 9.57 -12.48
N GLN A 3 0.67 8.75 -12.61
CA GLN A 3 -0.57 8.98 -11.85
C GLN A 3 -0.28 8.62 -10.38
N ARG A 4 -0.01 9.64 -9.57
CA ARG A 4 0.00 9.52 -8.11
C ARG A 4 -1.46 9.41 -7.66
N PRO A 5 -1.80 8.51 -6.72
CA PRO A 5 -3.16 8.41 -6.21
C PRO A 5 -3.55 9.73 -5.52
N GLU A 6 -4.73 10.25 -5.85
CA GLU A 6 -5.33 11.35 -5.09
C GLU A 6 -5.82 10.81 -3.74
N CYS A 7 -5.44 11.49 -2.65
CA CYS A 7 -5.85 11.06 -1.32
C CYS A 7 -7.31 11.42 -1.09
N ALA A 8 -8.16 10.43 -0.81
CA ALA A 8 -9.55 10.71 -0.54
C ALA A 8 -9.71 11.48 0.77
N VAL A 9 -10.63 12.46 0.77
CA VAL A 9 -10.98 13.29 1.94
C VAL A 9 -11.84 12.57 2.98
N GLN A 10 -11.91 11.24 2.90
CA GLN A 10 -12.77 10.44 3.77
C GLN A 10 -12.06 10.08 5.07
N PHE A 11 -12.80 10.22 6.17
CA PHE A 11 -12.33 9.98 7.53
C PHE A 11 -12.87 8.67 8.10
N GLY A 12 -12.07 8.03 8.95
CA GLY A 12 -12.44 6.84 9.68
C GLY A 12 -11.96 5.54 9.03
N ARG A 13 -11.65 4.58 9.90
CA ARG A 13 -10.99 3.30 9.58
C ARG A 13 -11.68 2.49 8.46
N GLN A 14 -13.01 2.39 8.47
CA GLN A 14 -13.74 1.69 7.41
C GLN A 14 -13.69 2.42 6.06
N ALA A 15 -13.70 3.75 6.09
CA ALA A 15 -13.61 4.56 4.88
C ALA A 15 -12.20 4.47 4.29
N PHE A 16 -11.15 4.59 5.11
CA PHE A 16 -9.76 4.34 4.71
C PHE A 16 -9.60 3.00 4.01
N VAL A 17 -10.08 1.91 4.63
CA VAL A 17 -9.96 0.57 4.07
C VAL A 17 -10.68 0.49 2.72
N LYS A 18 -11.90 1.02 2.59
CA LYS A 18 -12.64 1.03 1.30
C LYS A 18 -11.91 1.84 0.23
N THR A 19 -11.42 3.04 0.56
CA THR A 19 -10.65 3.89 -0.35
C THR A 19 -9.40 3.18 -0.84
N VAL A 20 -8.61 2.66 0.08
CA VAL A 20 -7.36 1.98 -0.22
C VAL A 20 -7.59 0.73 -1.07
N GLU A 21 -8.59 -0.08 -0.74
CA GLU A 21 -8.95 -1.24 -1.57
C GLU A 21 -9.33 -0.84 -3.00
N SER A 22 -10.11 0.23 -3.17
CA SER A 22 -10.51 0.72 -4.48
C SER A 22 -9.30 1.18 -5.31
N GLN A 23 -8.41 1.98 -4.70
CA GLN A 23 -7.22 2.49 -5.36
C GLN A 23 -6.23 1.38 -5.71
N VAL A 24 -5.99 0.43 -4.80
CA VAL A 24 -5.13 -0.74 -5.04
C VAL A 24 -5.70 -1.65 -6.13
N LYS A 25 -7.01 -1.89 -6.14
CA LYS A 25 -7.68 -2.65 -7.21
C LYS A 25 -7.54 -1.97 -8.57
N THR A 26 -7.69 -0.65 -8.61
CA THR A 26 -7.50 0.15 -9.83
C THR A 26 -6.08 0.04 -10.35
N MET A 27 -5.08 0.16 -9.47
CA MET A 27 -3.68 -0.05 -9.82
C MET A 27 -3.43 -1.48 -10.35
N GLY A 28 -4.04 -2.49 -9.74
CA GLY A 28 -3.89 -3.88 -10.17
C GLY A 28 -4.44 -4.19 -11.57
N ARG A 29 -5.31 -3.33 -12.12
CA ARG A 29 -5.82 -3.42 -13.50
C ARG A 29 -4.89 -2.78 -14.52
N GLN A 30 -3.85 -2.07 -14.09
CA GLN A 30 -2.88 -1.47 -15.00
C GLN A 30 -1.99 -2.56 -15.61
N SER A 31 -1.92 -2.60 -16.94
CA SER A 31 -1.09 -3.54 -17.70
C SER A 31 0.40 -3.18 -17.70
N ARG A 32 0.75 -1.99 -17.22
CA ARG A 32 2.13 -1.48 -17.25
C ARG A 32 2.92 -1.90 -16.01
N GLY A 33 4.24 -1.86 -16.15
CA GLY A 33 5.15 -1.95 -15.01
C GLY A 33 5.06 -0.71 -14.12
N CYS A 34 4.99 -0.93 -12.82
CA CYS A 34 5.17 0.08 -11.78
C CYS A 34 6.66 0.16 -11.45
N ARG A 35 7.18 1.39 -11.39
CA ARG A 35 8.59 1.66 -11.10
C ARG A 35 8.72 2.50 -9.84
N VAL A 36 9.66 2.13 -9.00
CA VAL A 36 10.09 2.90 -7.82
C VAL A 36 11.60 3.10 -7.89
N GLU A 37 12.06 4.33 -7.66
CA GLU A 37 13.49 4.64 -7.70
C GLU A 37 14.20 4.10 -6.45
N ALA A 38 15.53 3.95 -6.53
CA ALA A 38 16.37 3.55 -5.40
C ALA A 38 16.14 4.45 -4.18
N GLN A 39 16.10 3.84 -2.99
CA GLN A 39 15.93 4.55 -1.70
C GLN A 39 14.69 5.46 -1.62
N THR A 40 13.63 5.15 -2.37
CA THR A 40 12.39 5.94 -2.36
C THR A 40 11.16 5.09 -2.06
N CYS A 41 10.07 5.76 -1.69
CA CYS A 41 8.75 5.15 -1.59
C CYS A 41 7.79 5.79 -2.59
N MET A 42 7.08 4.95 -3.34
CA MET A 42 5.95 5.34 -4.17
C MET A 42 4.65 5.11 -3.40
N LYS A 43 3.83 6.15 -3.29
CA LYS A 43 2.49 6.04 -2.70
C LYS A 43 1.57 5.28 -3.67
N LEU A 44 0.99 4.16 -3.21
CA LEU A 44 0.07 3.31 -3.96
C LEU A 44 -1.39 3.70 -3.75
N ALA A 45 -1.73 4.07 -2.51
CA ALA A 45 -3.07 4.49 -2.13
C ALA A 45 -3.03 5.40 -0.89
N CYS A 46 -4.03 6.26 -0.71
CA CYS A 46 -4.16 7.08 0.50
C CYS A 46 -5.59 7.59 0.74
N SER A 47 -5.87 7.88 2.01
CA SER A 47 -6.90 8.80 2.47
C SER A 47 -6.26 9.88 3.37
N LEU A 48 -7.08 10.72 4.00
CA LEU A 48 -6.60 11.69 5.00
C LEU A 48 -5.94 11.03 6.21
N ASP A 49 -6.44 9.88 6.64
CA ASP A 49 -5.96 9.23 7.87
C ASP A 49 -4.77 8.29 7.63
N GLY A 50 -4.36 8.03 6.38
CA GLY A 50 -3.20 7.19 6.10
C GLY A 50 -3.03 6.77 4.65
N GLY A 51 -2.14 5.81 4.38
CA GLY A 51 -1.94 5.28 3.04
C GLY A 51 -1.11 4.02 2.95
N ILE A 52 -0.97 3.50 1.72
CA ILE A 52 -0.08 2.40 1.37
C ILE A 52 1.02 2.94 0.47
N SER A 53 2.25 2.55 0.77
CA SER A 53 3.43 2.86 -0.01
C SER A 53 4.18 1.59 -0.40
N TRP A 54 4.78 1.58 -1.57
CA TRP A 54 5.79 0.61 -1.98
C TRP A 54 7.16 1.29 -1.92
N CYS A 55 8.02 0.80 -1.05
CA CYS A 55 9.36 1.33 -0.83
C CYS A 55 10.40 0.41 -1.42
N ASN A 56 11.45 1.02 -1.96
CA ASN A 56 12.65 0.36 -2.44
C ASN A 56 13.83 0.86 -1.61
N ASP A 57 14.39 -0.03 -0.80
CA ASP A 57 15.58 0.25 0.01
C ASP A 57 16.87 -0.15 -0.72
N GLY A 58 16.76 -0.66 -1.94
CA GLY A 58 17.87 -0.97 -2.81
C GLY A 58 18.56 0.27 -3.37
N VAL A 59 19.71 0.03 -4.02
CA VAL A 59 20.54 1.07 -4.66
C VAL A 59 20.20 1.28 -6.13
N GLU A 60 19.38 0.40 -6.71
CA GLU A 60 18.88 0.50 -8.08
C GLU A 60 17.36 0.62 -8.11
N ALA A 61 16.83 1.19 -9.18
CA ALA A 61 15.39 1.30 -9.38
C ALA A 61 14.76 -0.05 -9.73
N ILE A 62 13.61 -0.33 -9.15
CA ILE A 62 12.90 -1.59 -9.34
C ILE A 62 11.67 -1.34 -10.22
N THR A 63 11.50 -2.16 -11.25
CA THR A 63 10.28 -2.19 -12.08
C THR A 63 9.62 -3.55 -11.95
N ARG A 64 8.33 -3.57 -11.58
CA ARG A 64 7.54 -4.81 -11.45
C ARG A 64 6.14 -4.60 -12.01
N PRO A 65 5.45 -5.66 -12.47
CA PRO A 65 4.05 -5.56 -12.83
C PRO A 65 3.22 -4.92 -11.71
N CYS A 66 2.47 -3.86 -12.02
CA CYS A 66 1.61 -3.17 -11.03
C CYS A 66 0.63 -4.14 -10.36
N ALA A 67 0.19 -5.18 -11.07
CA ALA A 67 -0.67 -6.24 -10.55
C ALA A 67 -0.05 -7.03 -9.38
N LEU A 68 1.27 -7.26 -9.38
CA LEU A 68 1.95 -7.95 -8.27
C LEU A 68 2.01 -7.06 -7.03
N ILE A 69 2.39 -5.79 -7.21
CA ILE A 69 2.43 -4.82 -6.11
C ILE A 69 1.02 -4.61 -5.53
N ALA A 70 -0.01 -4.59 -6.38
CA ALA A 70 -1.40 -4.50 -5.95
C ALA A 70 -1.82 -5.72 -5.13
N ARG A 71 -1.38 -6.92 -5.51
CA ARG A 71 -1.63 -8.15 -4.75
C ARG A 71 -1.01 -8.09 -3.36
N ASP A 72 0.24 -7.61 -3.26
CA ASP A 72 0.91 -7.47 -1.97
C ASP A 72 0.26 -6.38 -1.12
N ALA A 73 -0.07 -5.23 -1.70
CA ALA A 73 -0.86 -4.20 -1.01
C ALA A 73 -2.21 -4.75 -0.49
N MET A 74 -2.94 -5.53 -1.28
CA MET A 74 -4.20 -6.16 -0.83
C MET A 74 -4.00 -7.16 0.30
N ARG A 75 -2.88 -7.90 0.33
CA ARG A 75 -2.53 -8.78 1.45
C ARG A 75 -2.31 -7.97 2.73
N VAL A 76 -1.62 -6.83 2.65
CA VAL A 76 -1.46 -5.93 3.79
C VAL A 76 -2.81 -5.39 4.26
N VAL A 77 -3.67 -4.92 3.35
CA VAL A 77 -5.03 -4.45 3.69
C VAL A 77 -5.88 -5.55 4.33
N THR A 78 -5.79 -6.78 3.82
CA THR A 78 -6.55 -7.92 4.37
C THR A 78 -6.09 -8.26 5.79
N ARG A 79 -4.77 -8.22 6.03
CA ARG A 79 -4.21 -8.36 7.38
C ARG A 79 -4.69 -7.24 8.29
N CYS A 80 -4.69 -6.00 7.81
CA CYS A 80 -5.28 -4.86 8.51
C CYS A 80 -6.72 -5.16 8.91
N LYS A 81 -7.59 -5.51 7.95
CA LYS A 81 -9.01 -5.89 8.15
C LYS A 81 -9.22 -6.99 9.19
N HIS A 82 -8.38 -8.02 9.17
CA HIS A 82 -8.48 -9.15 10.11
C HIS A 82 -7.94 -8.81 11.50
N GLY A 83 -6.91 -7.96 11.59
CA GLY A 83 -6.45 -7.36 12.85
C GLY A 83 -7.56 -6.59 13.55
N ILE A 84 -8.38 -5.84 12.80
CA ILE A 84 -9.58 -5.14 13.32
C ILE A 84 -10.51 -6.10 14.07
N LYS A 85 -10.67 -7.33 13.58
CA LYS A 85 -11.62 -8.30 14.13
C LYS A 85 -11.07 -9.11 15.32
N ARG A 86 -9.75 -9.15 15.54
CA ARG A 86 -9.14 -10.09 16.50
C ARG A 86 -8.48 -9.43 17.72
N HIS A 87 -7.95 -8.22 17.64
CA HIS A 87 -7.20 -7.64 18.77
C HIS A 87 -7.44 -6.12 18.91
N SER A 88 -7.96 -5.69 20.07
CA SER A 88 -8.13 -4.27 20.42
C SER A 88 -6.89 -3.63 21.04
N ARG A 89 -5.77 -4.34 21.16
CA ARG A 89 -4.56 -3.83 21.82
C ARG A 89 -3.31 -4.38 21.12
N ASN A 90 -2.43 -3.44 20.74
CA ASN A 90 -1.11 -3.57 20.14
C ASN A 90 -1.09 -3.73 18.60
N TRP A 91 -0.76 -2.60 17.96
CA TRP A 91 -1.00 -2.24 16.57
C TRP A 91 0.16 -2.67 15.66
N ALA A 92 -0.15 -3.28 14.51
CA ALA A 92 0.85 -3.78 13.57
C ALA A 92 0.96 -2.86 12.35
N GLN A 93 2.12 -2.20 12.22
CA GLN A 93 2.64 -1.73 10.93
C GLN A 93 2.59 -2.91 9.96
N GLY A 94 1.74 -2.84 8.94
CA GLY A 94 1.57 -3.92 7.97
C GLY A 94 2.69 -3.83 6.93
N GLU A 95 3.71 -4.67 7.05
CA GLU A 95 4.80 -4.75 6.10
C GLU A 95 4.85 -6.13 5.45
N ILE A 96 4.95 -6.15 4.12
CA ILE A 96 5.41 -7.33 3.38
C ILE A 96 6.76 -6.97 2.79
N ARG A 97 7.82 -7.61 3.28
CA ARG A 97 9.15 -7.59 2.66
C ARG A 97 9.20 -8.66 1.58
N ASP A 98 9.62 -8.25 0.40
CA ASP A 98 10.04 -9.19 -0.64
C ASP A 98 11.56 -9.45 -0.50
N SER A 99 12.05 -10.55 -1.09
CA SER A 99 13.48 -10.87 -1.13
C SER A 99 14.32 -9.78 -1.81
N ASP A 100 13.69 -8.96 -2.64
CA ASP A 100 14.34 -8.02 -3.55
C ASP A 100 14.50 -6.60 -2.96
N ARG A 101 14.70 -6.49 -1.65
CA ARG A 101 14.92 -5.20 -0.94
C ARG A 101 13.82 -4.15 -1.17
N SER A 102 12.61 -4.61 -1.48
CA SER A 102 11.43 -3.75 -1.57
C SER A 102 10.35 -4.22 -0.61
N ARG A 103 9.58 -3.27 -0.08
CA ARG A 103 8.52 -3.54 0.90
C ARG A 103 7.24 -2.77 0.59
N VAL A 104 6.09 -3.39 0.82
CA VAL A 104 4.80 -2.69 0.81
C VAL A 104 4.39 -2.41 2.26
N VAL A 105 4.17 -1.14 2.58
CA VAL A 105 3.95 -0.63 3.93
C VAL A 105 2.63 0.13 3.99
N VAL A 106 1.80 -0.12 5.01
CA VAL A 106 0.70 0.78 5.37
C VAL A 106 1.19 1.77 6.44
N ASN A 107 0.98 3.06 6.19
CA ASN A 107 1.20 4.14 7.15
C ASN A 107 -0.15 4.76 7.55
N GLN A 108 -0.73 4.21 8.60
CA GLN A 108 -1.83 4.80 9.37
C GLN A 108 -1.56 4.43 10.83
N SER A 109 -1.71 5.39 11.75
CA SER A 109 -1.80 5.13 13.19
C SER A 109 -3.10 4.38 13.47
N GLY A 110 -3.10 3.10 13.14
CA GLY A 110 -4.25 2.22 13.20
C GLY A 110 -4.87 1.92 11.84
N CYS A 111 -4.31 0.91 11.16
CA CYS A 111 -5.18 -0.03 10.46
C CYS A 111 -6.14 -0.68 11.44
#